data_AF-A0A8C7Y4S0-F1
#
_entry.id   AF-A0A8C7Y4S0-F1
#
_cell.length_a   1.000
_cell.length_b   1.000
_cell.length_c   1.000
_cell.angle_alpha   90.00
_cell.angle_beta   90.00
_cell.angle_gamma   90.00
#
_symmetry.space_group_name_H-M   'P 1'
#
loop_
_entity.id
_entity.type
_entity.pdbx_description
1 polymer ?
#
loop_
_entity_poly.entity_id
_entity_poly.type
_entity_poly.pdbx_seq_one_letter_code
_entity_poly.pdbx_strand_id
1 'polypeptide(L)'
;MAVQGQSTMHNALHVFMNGSMSSVQGSANDPIFLLHHAFIDSIFERWLRTHQPPRSIYPRTNAPIGHNDGYYMVPFLPLYRNGDYLLSNKALGYEYAYLLDPGQRFVQEFLTPYLQQAQQIWQWLLGAGILGALIATIVAAVIVFARRKRRRNQKRKRAPSFGERQPLLQSSSEEGSSSYQTTL
;
A
#
# COMPACT_ATOMS: atom_id res chain seq x y z
N MET A 1 -14.32 41.55 29.00
CA MET A 1 -15.41 41.45 30.00
C MET A 1 -16.30 40.30 29.59
N ALA A 2 -16.37 39.23 30.38
CA ALA A 2 -17.36 38.17 30.18
C ALA A 2 -18.70 38.65 30.75
N VAL A 3 -19.75 38.68 29.93
CA VAL A 3 -21.10 39.02 30.40
C VAL A 3 -21.66 37.81 31.13
N GLN A 4 -21.99 37.97 32.42
CA GLN A 4 -22.61 36.90 33.20
C GLN A 4 -23.93 36.46 32.55
N GLY A 5 -24.12 35.16 32.37
CA GLY A 5 -25.32 34.56 31.78
C GLY A 5 -25.29 34.33 30.26
N GLN A 6 -24.22 34.73 29.56
CA GLN A 6 -24.07 34.41 28.13
C GLN A 6 -23.23 33.15 27.89
N SER A 7 -23.84 32.13 27.32
CA SER A 7 -23.12 31.03 26.66
C SER A 7 -22.60 31.52 25.32
N THR A 8 -21.29 31.72 25.19
CA THR A 8 -20.67 32.18 23.95
C THR A 8 -19.86 31.05 23.29
N MET A 9 -19.74 31.13 21.95
CA MET A 9 -18.91 30.25 21.13
C MET A 9 -19.18 28.75 21.38
N HIS A 10 -18.26 28.06 22.05
CA HIS A 10 -18.37 26.64 22.40
C HIS A 10 -19.70 26.32 23.13
N ASN A 11 -19.99 27.03 24.23
CA ASN A 11 -21.16 26.74 25.04
C ASN A 11 -22.48 27.03 24.29
N ALA A 12 -22.46 27.94 23.31
CA ALA A 12 -23.65 28.30 22.57
C ALA A 12 -24.20 27.12 21.75
N LEU A 13 -23.32 26.32 21.15
CA LEU A 13 -23.75 25.17 20.36
C LEU A 13 -24.34 24.08 21.27
N HIS A 14 -23.70 23.80 22.40
CA HIS A 14 -24.23 22.88 23.41
C HIS A 14 -25.66 23.24 23.83
N VAL A 15 -25.91 24.53 24.08
CA VAL A 15 -27.26 25.02 24.44
C VAL A 15 -28.22 24.96 23.26
N PHE A 16 -27.79 25.35 22.05
CA PHE A 16 -28.61 25.37 20.85
C PHE A 16 -29.14 23.99 20.46
N MET A 17 -28.29 22.97 20.52
CA MET A 17 -28.65 21.60 20.16
C MET A 17 -29.67 20.99 21.13
N ASN A 18 -29.73 21.49 22.37
CA ASN A 18 -30.60 21.01 23.45
C ASN A 18 -30.39 19.50 23.75
N GLY A 19 -31.25 18.91 24.58
CA GLY A 19 -31.25 17.47 24.84
C GLY A 19 -29.97 16.97 25.52
N SER A 20 -29.36 15.90 24.98
CA SER A 20 -28.08 15.37 25.44
C SER A 20 -26.97 16.41 25.38
N MET A 21 -26.90 17.20 24.31
CA MET A 21 -25.83 18.18 24.09
C MET A 21 -25.82 19.35 25.07
N SER A 22 -26.94 19.67 25.71
CA SER A 22 -27.02 20.72 26.74
C SER A 22 -26.66 20.23 28.15
N SER A 23 -26.51 18.92 28.36
CA SER A 23 -26.09 18.34 29.63
C SER A 23 -24.56 18.25 29.73
N VAL A 24 -23.98 18.80 30.80
CA VAL A 24 -22.53 18.72 31.03
C VAL A 24 -22.04 17.27 31.14
N GLN A 25 -22.79 16.42 31.84
CA GLN A 25 -22.46 15.01 32.01
C GLN A 25 -22.90 14.15 30.81
N GLY A 26 -23.94 14.57 30.10
CA GLY A 26 -24.57 13.81 29.03
C GLY A 26 -24.06 14.11 27.63
N SER A 27 -23.48 15.28 27.39
CA SER A 27 -23.14 15.77 26.05
C SER A 27 -22.21 14.85 25.28
N ALA A 28 -21.23 14.24 25.95
CA ALA A 28 -20.30 13.30 25.32
C ALA A 28 -20.96 12.01 24.78
N ASN A 29 -22.22 11.72 25.14
CA ASN A 29 -22.97 10.59 24.58
C ASN A 29 -23.58 10.90 23.21
N ASP A 30 -23.60 12.19 22.80
CA ASP A 30 -24.08 12.60 21.50
C ASP A 30 -22.92 12.60 20.49
N PRO A 31 -23.01 11.93 19.32
CA PRO A 31 -21.93 11.91 18.33
C PRO A 31 -21.55 13.30 17.80
N ILE A 32 -22.46 14.28 17.88
CA ILE A 32 -22.18 15.66 17.49
C ILE A 32 -21.13 16.31 18.41
N PHE A 33 -20.97 15.82 19.65
CA PHE A 33 -19.95 16.27 20.57
C PHE A 33 -18.55 16.23 19.95
N LEU A 34 -18.19 15.11 19.30
CA LEU A 34 -16.88 14.95 18.68
C LEU A 34 -16.67 15.91 17.51
N LEU A 35 -17.69 16.11 16.67
CA LEU A 35 -17.60 17.04 15.55
C LEU A 35 -17.49 18.49 16.02
N HIS A 36 -18.24 18.86 17.07
CA HIS A 36 -18.16 20.17 17.68
C HIS A 36 -16.77 20.42 18.28
N HIS A 37 -16.27 19.50 19.09
CA HIS A 37 -14.96 19.64 19.74
C HIS A 37 -13.79 19.60 18.76
N ALA A 38 -13.88 18.83 17.67
CA ALA A 38 -12.92 18.89 16.58
C ALA A 38 -12.92 20.27 15.90
N PHE A 39 -14.09 20.89 15.71
CA PHE A 39 -14.15 22.25 15.17
C PHE A 39 -13.52 23.28 16.13
N ILE A 40 -13.81 23.19 17.43
CA ILE A 40 -13.22 24.06 18.46
C ILE A 40 -11.70 23.88 18.54
N ASP A 41 -11.22 22.65 18.51
CA ASP A 41 -9.79 22.34 18.44
C ASP A 41 -9.15 22.94 17.17
N SER A 42 -9.82 22.88 16.01
CA SER A 42 -9.32 23.51 14.78
C SER A 42 -9.20 25.04 14.87
N ILE A 43 -10.08 25.69 15.65
CA ILE A 43 -9.99 27.12 15.94
C ILE A 43 -8.81 27.39 16.87
N PHE A 44 -8.61 26.54 17.88
CA PHE A 44 -7.48 26.65 18.80
C PHE A 44 -6.14 26.48 18.07
N GLU A 45 -6.02 25.50 17.18
CA GLU A 45 -4.85 25.30 16.33
C GLU A 45 -4.57 26.55 15.47
N ARG A 46 -5.60 27.15 14.87
CA ARG A 46 -5.46 28.40 14.10
C ARG A 46 -4.91 29.52 14.99
N TRP A 47 -5.42 29.64 16.21
CA TRP A 47 -4.95 30.63 17.17
C TRP A 47 -3.49 30.38 17.56
N LEU A 48 -3.08 29.14 17.83
CA LEU A 48 -1.71 28.75 18.14
C LEU A 48 -0.74 29.10 17.01
N ARG A 49 -1.09 28.78 15.75
CA ARG A 49 -0.28 29.13 14.57
C ARG A 49 -0.12 30.64 14.39
N THR A 50 -1.18 31.38 14.67
CA THR A 50 -1.22 32.83 14.46
C THR A 50 -0.42 33.58 15.52
N HIS A 51 -0.55 33.19 16.78
CA HIS A 51 -0.01 33.97 17.90
C HIS A 51 1.27 33.40 18.49
N GLN A 52 1.55 32.11 18.28
CA GLN A 52 2.73 31.41 18.82
C GLN A 52 3.01 31.76 20.29
N PRO A 53 2.02 31.58 21.17
CA PRO A 53 2.11 32.03 22.55
C PRO A 53 3.26 31.33 23.28
N PRO A 54 4.04 32.05 24.10
CA PRO A 54 5.01 31.39 24.97
C PRO A 54 4.26 30.65 26.08
N ARG A 55 4.74 29.46 26.48
CA ARG A 55 4.14 28.67 27.58
C ARG A 55 3.96 29.44 28.89
N SER A 56 4.75 30.48 29.12
CA SER A 56 4.65 31.36 30.30
C SER A 56 3.29 32.04 30.47
N ILE A 57 2.48 32.16 29.41
CA ILE A 57 1.12 32.71 29.54
C ILE A 57 0.16 31.74 30.24
N TYR A 58 0.45 30.44 30.24
CA TYR A 58 -0.40 29.45 30.88
C TYR A 58 -0.20 29.53 32.41
N PRO A 59 -1.28 29.66 33.20
CA PRO A 59 -1.16 29.92 34.62
C PRO A 59 -0.49 28.76 35.35
N ARG A 60 0.60 29.04 36.06
CA ARG A 60 1.27 28.06 36.92
C ARG A 60 0.56 27.83 38.25
N THR A 61 -0.12 28.87 38.74
CA THR A 61 -0.81 28.90 40.03
C THR A 61 -2.08 29.74 39.93
N ASN A 62 -2.97 29.61 40.92
CA ASN A 62 -4.23 30.37 41.05
C ASN A 62 -5.28 30.13 39.96
N ALA A 63 -5.08 29.17 39.05
CA ALA A 63 -6.19 28.65 38.26
C ALA A 63 -7.10 27.78 39.15
N PRO A 64 -8.37 27.58 38.76
CA PRO A 64 -9.23 26.58 39.40
C PRO A 64 -8.55 25.22 39.49
N ILE A 65 -8.94 24.42 40.49
CA ILE A 65 -8.41 23.07 40.67
C ILE A 65 -8.50 22.28 39.35
N GLY A 66 -7.43 21.59 38.98
CA GLY A 66 -7.34 20.85 37.70
C GLY A 66 -6.71 21.63 36.55
N HIS A 67 -6.56 22.97 36.63
CA HIS A 67 -6.28 23.81 35.45
C HIS A 67 -4.90 24.49 35.44
N ASN A 68 -4.06 24.32 36.47
CA ASN A 68 -2.70 24.88 36.45
C ASN A 68 -1.81 24.13 35.44
N ASP A 69 -0.80 24.81 34.88
CA ASP A 69 0.18 24.25 33.92
C ASP A 69 0.72 22.87 34.34
N GLY A 70 1.12 22.74 35.60
CA GLY A 70 1.74 21.53 36.14
C GLY A 70 0.76 20.45 36.60
N TYR A 71 -0.55 20.68 36.54
CA TYR A 71 -1.54 19.69 36.95
C TYR A 71 -1.74 18.65 35.86
N TYR A 72 -2.01 17.40 36.28
CA TYR A 72 -2.36 16.32 35.38
C TYR A 72 -3.83 16.41 34.97
N MET A 73 -4.09 16.25 33.68
CA MET A 73 -5.43 16.21 33.10
C MET A 73 -6.15 14.92 33.53
N VAL A 74 -7.24 15.07 34.28
CA VAL A 74 -8.07 13.96 34.74
C VAL A 74 -9.11 13.61 33.66
N PRO A 75 -9.42 12.33 33.39
CA PRO A 75 -8.91 11.10 34.01
C PRO A 75 -7.89 10.34 33.15
N PHE A 76 -7.03 11.03 32.39
CA PHE A 76 -6.18 10.34 31.41
C PHE A 76 -5.09 9.47 32.05
N LEU A 77 -4.85 8.31 31.42
CA LEU A 77 -3.75 7.39 31.71
C LEU A 77 -3.02 7.04 30.39
N PRO A 78 -1.67 7.15 30.30
CA PRO A 78 -0.76 7.62 31.35
C PRO A 78 -0.96 9.11 31.67
N LEU A 79 -0.28 9.60 32.72
CA LEU A 79 -0.50 10.94 33.24
C LEU A 79 0.05 12.02 32.28
N TYR A 80 -0.81 12.97 31.91
CA TYR A 80 -0.50 14.08 31.00
C TYR A 80 -0.75 15.43 31.66
N ARG A 81 0.18 16.39 31.55
CA ARG A 81 0.02 17.72 32.17
C ARG A 81 -0.67 18.69 31.23
N ASN A 82 -1.45 19.63 31.78
CA ASN A 82 -2.11 20.68 30.99
C ASN A 82 -1.12 21.47 30.11
N GLY A 83 -0.01 21.91 30.71
CA GLY A 83 0.97 22.76 30.04
C GLY A 83 1.72 22.08 28.89
N ASP A 84 1.73 20.75 28.86
CA ASP A 84 2.40 19.99 27.80
C ASP A 84 1.52 19.88 26.54
N TYR A 85 0.26 20.33 26.61
CA TYR A 85 -0.70 20.29 25.49
C TYR A 85 -1.01 21.67 24.91
N LEU A 86 -0.22 22.69 25.27
CA LEU A 86 -0.16 23.95 24.52
C LEU A 86 0.74 23.78 23.28
N LEU A 87 0.43 22.76 22.47
CA LEU A 87 1.20 22.34 21.29
C LEU A 87 0.32 22.42 20.05
N SER A 88 0.96 22.60 18.88
CA SER A 88 0.23 22.52 17.63
C SER A 88 -0.19 21.08 17.32
N ASN A 89 -1.29 20.93 16.59
CA ASN A 89 -1.79 19.61 16.18
C ASN A 89 -0.77 18.84 15.34
N LYS A 90 0.07 19.55 14.58
CA LYS A 90 1.20 18.97 13.84
C LYS A 90 2.18 18.23 14.77
N ALA A 91 2.43 18.75 15.97
CA ALA A 91 3.26 18.08 16.97
C ALA A 91 2.56 16.86 17.59
N LEU A 92 1.22 16.85 17.60
CA LEU A 92 0.40 15.73 18.03
C LEU A 92 0.19 14.66 16.94
N GLY A 93 0.65 14.92 15.71
CA GLY A 93 0.61 13.96 14.60
C GLY A 93 -0.64 14.00 13.73
N TYR A 94 -1.46 15.06 13.82
CA TYR A 94 -2.61 15.24 12.93
C TYR A 94 -2.75 16.70 12.47
N GLU A 95 -3.41 16.92 11.33
CA GLU A 95 -3.68 18.26 10.81
C GLU A 95 -5.07 18.34 10.18
N TYR A 96 -5.69 19.52 10.24
CA TYR A 96 -6.94 19.80 9.55
C TYR A 96 -6.68 20.15 8.09
N ALA A 97 -7.44 19.54 7.18
CA ALA A 97 -7.24 19.69 5.73
C ALA A 97 -7.17 21.15 5.26
N TYR A 98 -7.99 22.03 5.83
CA TYR A 98 -8.03 23.44 5.44
C TYR A 98 -6.89 24.29 6.06
N LEU A 99 -6.15 23.74 7.03
CA LEU A 99 -4.97 24.37 7.64
C LEU A 99 -3.65 23.87 7.04
N LEU A 100 -3.67 22.90 6.12
CA LEU A 100 -2.46 22.39 5.49
C LEU A 100 -1.73 23.47 4.70
N ASP A 101 -0.39 23.40 4.73
CA ASP A 101 0.44 24.23 3.86
C ASP A 101 0.15 23.88 2.38
N PRO A 102 0.28 24.83 1.44
CA PRO A 102 -0.06 24.60 0.03
C PRO A 102 0.61 23.35 -0.57
N GLY A 103 1.87 23.08 -0.20
CA GLY A 103 2.59 21.89 -0.64
C GLY A 103 2.04 20.58 -0.04
N GLN A 104 1.71 20.58 1.25
CA GLN A 104 1.10 19.40 1.91
C GLN A 104 -0.28 19.11 1.32
N ARG A 105 -1.08 20.16 1.10
CA ARG A 105 -2.39 20.05 0.47
C ARG A 105 -2.31 19.44 -0.92
N PHE A 106 -1.34 19.86 -1.74
CA PHE A 106 -1.11 19.25 -3.05
C PHE A 106 -0.80 17.75 -2.94
N VAL A 107 0.11 17.35 -2.06
CA VAL A 107 0.43 15.92 -1.88
C VAL A 107 -0.80 15.14 -1.43
N GLN A 108 -1.57 15.67 -0.47
CA GLN A 108 -2.70 14.98 0.12
C GLN A 108 -3.92 14.90 -0.81
N GLU A 109 -4.31 16.00 -1.45
CA GLU A 109 -5.49 16.05 -2.32
C GLU A 109 -5.18 15.51 -3.73
N PHE A 110 -3.98 15.74 -4.26
CA PHE A 110 -3.65 15.37 -5.64
C PHE A 110 -2.87 14.05 -5.75
N LEU A 111 -1.72 13.90 -5.07
CA LEU A 111 -0.86 12.73 -5.28
C LEU A 111 -1.36 11.47 -4.56
N THR A 112 -1.87 11.62 -3.34
CA THR A 112 -2.23 10.48 -2.48
C THR A 112 -3.27 9.54 -3.11
N PRO A 113 -4.34 10.03 -3.76
CA PRO A 113 -5.30 9.16 -4.43
C PRO A 113 -4.67 8.29 -5.53
N TYR A 114 -3.80 8.88 -6.36
CA TYR A 114 -3.11 8.14 -7.42
C TYR A 114 -2.11 7.13 -6.87
N LEU A 115 -1.39 7.48 -5.80
CA LEU A 115 -0.47 6.56 -5.13
C LEU A 115 -1.19 5.38 -4.51
N GLN A 116 -2.31 5.61 -3.82
CA GLN A 116 -3.16 4.51 -3.30
C GLN A 116 -3.68 3.62 -4.41
N GLN A 117 -4.16 4.20 -5.50
CA GLN A 117 -4.63 3.45 -6.66
C GLN A 117 -3.49 2.62 -7.27
N ALA A 118 -2.31 3.21 -7.44
CA ALA A 118 -1.13 2.50 -7.93
C ALA A 118 -0.75 1.35 -7.00
N GLN A 119 -0.74 1.55 -5.67
CA GLN A 119 -0.44 0.52 -4.69
C GLN A 119 -1.44 -0.63 -4.75
N GLN A 120 -2.73 -0.35 -4.96
CA GLN A 120 -3.77 -1.36 -5.08
C GLN A 120 -3.64 -2.18 -6.38
N ILE A 121 -3.25 -1.55 -7.49
CA ILE A 121 -3.18 -2.19 -8.80
C ILE A 121 -1.82 -2.90 -9.02
N TRP A 122 -0.76 -2.47 -8.34
CA TRP A 122 0.60 -2.97 -8.52
C TRP A 122 0.72 -4.49 -8.39
N GLN A 123 0.06 -5.08 -7.39
CA GLN A 123 0.07 -6.53 -7.19
C GLN A 123 -0.57 -7.30 -8.36
N TRP A 124 -1.65 -6.76 -8.93
CA TRP A 124 -2.33 -7.36 -10.08
C TRP A 124 -1.48 -7.27 -11.35
N LEU A 125 -0.81 -6.13 -11.58
CA LEU A 125 0.09 -5.95 -12.71
C LEU A 125 1.28 -6.92 -12.64
N LEU A 126 1.88 -7.07 -11.46
CA LEU A 126 2.94 -8.06 -11.24
C LEU A 126 2.44 -9.48 -11.48
N GLY A 127 1.26 -9.84 -10.95
CA GLY A 127 0.64 -11.15 -11.17
C GLY A 127 0.38 -11.43 -12.65
N ALA A 128 -0.19 -10.46 -13.37
CA ALA A 128 -0.43 -10.57 -14.81
C ALA A 128 0.87 -10.71 -15.62
N GLY A 129 1.93 -9.98 -15.24
CA GLY A 129 3.24 -10.08 -15.87
C GLY A 129 3.88 -11.46 -15.70
N ILE A 130 3.87 -12.00 -14.48
CA ILE A 130 4.38 -13.34 -14.20
C ILE A 130 3.57 -14.40 -14.98
N LEU A 131 2.24 -14.30 -14.95
CA LEU A 131 1.36 -15.22 -15.66
C LEU A 131 1.59 -15.17 -17.18
N GLY A 132 1.74 -13.97 -17.74
CA GLY A 132 2.05 -13.78 -19.15
C GLY A 132 3.38 -14.41 -19.55
N ALA A 133 4.42 -14.26 -18.73
CA ALA A 133 5.72 -14.90 -18.96
C ALA A 133 5.64 -16.44 -18.91
N LEU A 134 4.89 -17.00 -17.97
CA LEU A 134 4.65 -18.45 -17.89
C LEU A 134 3.92 -18.97 -19.13
N ILE A 135 2.87 -18.29 -19.59
CA ILE A 135 2.14 -18.68 -20.80
C ILE A 135 3.08 -18.62 -22.03
N ALA A 136 3.86 -17.55 -22.16
CA ALA A 136 4.78 -17.37 -23.27
C ALA A 136 5.85 -18.47 -23.33
N THR A 137 6.42 -18.86 -22.18
CA THR A 137 7.42 -19.95 -22.10
C THR A 137 6.83 -21.31 -22.48
N ILE A 138 5.61 -21.62 -22.02
CA ILE A 138 4.89 -22.85 -22.40
C ILE A 138 4.64 -22.88 -23.91
N VAL A 139 4.11 -21.80 -24.47
CA VAL A 139 3.85 -21.70 -25.92
C VAL A 139 5.13 -21.87 -26.74
N ALA A 140 6.22 -21.21 -26.33
CA ALA A 140 7.52 -21.35 -26.99
C ALA A 140 8.04 -22.79 -26.92
N ALA A 141 7.94 -23.45 -25.77
CA ALA A 141 8.34 -24.85 -25.59
C ALA A 141 7.55 -25.79 -26.50
N VAL A 142 6.23 -25.61 -26.60
CA VAL A 142 5.35 -26.38 -27.50
C VAL A 142 5.73 -26.18 -28.96
N ILE A 143 5.99 -24.94 -29.39
CA ILE A 143 6.43 -24.64 -30.77
C ILE A 143 7.77 -25.30 -31.08
N VAL A 144 8.74 -25.21 -30.17
CA VAL A 144 10.06 -25.83 -30.33
C VAL A 144 9.93 -27.35 -30.41
N PHE A 145 9.13 -27.96 -29.53
CA PHE A 145 8.88 -29.40 -29.52
C PHE A 145 8.21 -29.86 -30.82
N ALA A 146 7.19 -29.15 -31.30
CA ALA A 146 6.51 -29.44 -32.57
C ALA A 146 7.47 -29.35 -33.76
N ARG A 147 8.32 -28.29 -33.82
CA ARG A 147 9.34 -28.14 -34.87
C ARG A 147 10.38 -29.26 -34.82
N ARG A 148 10.86 -29.64 -33.63
CA ARG A 148 11.79 -30.77 -33.45
C ARG A 148 11.18 -32.10 -33.91
N LYS A 149 9.92 -32.38 -33.53
CA LYS A 149 9.18 -33.59 -33.96
C LYS A 149 8.99 -33.61 -35.49
N ARG A 150 8.61 -32.47 -36.10
CA ARG A 150 8.43 -32.36 -37.55
C ARG A 150 9.74 -32.58 -38.32
N ARG A 151 10.86 -31.97 -37.87
CA ARG A 151 12.20 -32.20 -38.44
C ARG A 151 12.64 -33.66 -38.31
N ARG A 152 12.41 -34.30 -37.15
CA ARG A 152 12.76 -35.72 -36.92
C ARG A 152 11.96 -36.65 -37.84
N ASN A 153 10.67 -36.41 -38.02
CA ASN A 153 9.83 -37.15 -38.97
C ASN A 153 10.24 -36.92 -40.43
N GLN A 154 10.66 -35.71 -40.80
CA GLN A 154 11.18 -35.41 -42.15
C GLN A 154 12.51 -36.12 -42.42
N LYS A 155 13.44 -36.17 -41.44
CA LYS A 155 14.68 -36.96 -41.54
C LYS A 155 14.38 -38.45 -41.67
N ARG A 156 13.43 -38.99 -40.90
CA ARG A 156 12.99 -40.39 -41.02
C ARG A 156 12.41 -40.72 -42.39
N LYS A 157 11.67 -39.80 -43.02
CA LYS A 157 11.14 -39.95 -44.38
C LYS A 157 12.19 -39.76 -45.49
N ARG A 158 13.33 -39.11 -45.20
CA ARG A 158 14.44 -38.87 -46.15
C ARG A 158 15.61 -39.85 -46.01
N ALA A 159 15.62 -40.71 -44.99
CA ALA A 159 16.60 -41.79 -44.89
C ALA A 159 16.32 -42.82 -46.01
N PRO A 160 17.27 -43.10 -46.92
CA PRO A 160 17.05 -44.07 -47.98
C PRO A 160 16.93 -45.46 -47.38
N SER A 161 15.92 -46.20 -47.83
CA SER A 161 15.71 -47.61 -47.56
C SER A 161 16.73 -48.45 -48.34
N PHE A 162 18.01 -48.42 -47.96
CA PHE A 162 18.90 -49.50 -48.33
C PHE A 162 18.72 -50.62 -47.32
N GLY A 163 17.91 -51.60 -47.72
CA GLY A 163 17.66 -52.81 -46.96
C GLY A 163 18.89 -53.71 -47.04
N GLU A 164 19.53 -53.92 -45.90
CA GLU A 164 20.54 -54.97 -45.76
C GLU A 164 19.81 -56.23 -45.26
N ARG A 165 19.36 -57.07 -46.21
CA ARG A 165 19.05 -58.48 -45.94
C ARG A 165 20.32 -59.25 -46.22
N GLN A 166 21.02 -59.68 -45.17
CA GLN A 166 22.10 -60.66 -45.31
C GLN A 166 21.52 -61.98 -45.83
N PRO A 167 22.08 -62.62 -46.87
CA PRO A 167 21.69 -63.97 -47.23
C PRO A 167 22.50 -65.00 -46.44
N LEU A 168 21.79 -66.06 -46.03
CA LEU A 168 22.32 -67.28 -45.43
C LEU A 168 23.18 -68.04 -46.45
N LEU A 169 24.38 -68.44 -45.97
CA LEU A 169 25.23 -69.57 -46.34
C LEU A 169 24.98 -70.28 -47.69
N GLN A 170 26.03 -70.38 -48.52
CA GLN A 170 26.24 -71.51 -49.43
C GLN A 170 27.64 -72.09 -49.26
N SER A 171 27.64 -73.40 -49.01
CA SER A 171 28.75 -74.33 -49.05
C SER A 171 29.26 -74.56 -50.47
N SER A 172 30.58 -74.57 -50.66
CA SER A 172 31.27 -75.62 -51.43
C SER A 172 32.77 -75.48 -51.24
N SER A 173 33.36 -76.49 -50.62
CA SER A 173 34.74 -76.89 -50.85
C SER A 173 35.02 -76.98 -52.35
N GLU A 174 36.08 -76.33 -52.83
CA GLU A 174 37.02 -76.96 -53.75
C GLU A 174 38.34 -76.20 -53.80
N GLU A 175 39.39 -77.01 -53.81
CA GLU A 175 40.80 -76.69 -53.72
C GLU A 175 41.28 -75.80 -54.87
N GLY A 176 42.32 -75.03 -54.58
CA GLY A 176 42.98 -74.22 -55.59
C GLY A 176 43.65 -75.06 -56.67
N SER A 177 43.59 -74.58 -57.91
CA SER A 177 44.58 -74.89 -58.91
C SER A 177 44.71 -73.77 -59.94
N SER A 178 45.96 -73.31 -60.07
CA SER A 178 46.66 -72.86 -61.28
C SER A 178 46.07 -71.81 -62.23
N SER A 179 46.84 -70.71 -62.31
CA SER A 179 47.12 -69.85 -63.45
C SER A 179 46.86 -70.41 -64.86
N TYR A 180 46.46 -69.55 -65.80
CA TYR A 180 47.25 -69.24 -67.00
C TYR A 180 46.90 -67.85 -67.55
N GLN A 181 47.95 -67.10 -67.92
CA GLN A 181 47.89 -65.92 -68.80
C GLN A 181 47.51 -66.35 -70.22
N THR A 182 46.90 -65.43 -70.98
CA THR A 182 47.15 -65.35 -72.44
C THR A 182 47.20 -63.89 -72.87
N THR A 183 48.32 -63.53 -73.49
CA THR A 183 48.48 -62.43 -74.43
C THR A 183 47.92 -62.81 -75.80
N LEU A 184 47.18 -61.87 -76.40
CA LEU A 184 46.57 -61.84 -77.75
C LEU A 184 45.38 -62.75 -77.99
#